data_AF-A0A962FDJ4-F1
#
_entry.id   AF-A0A962FDJ4-F1
#
_cell.length_a   1.000
_cell.length_b   1.000
_cell.length_c   1.000
_cell.angle_alpha   90.00
_cell.angle_beta   90.00
_cell.angle_gamma   90.00
#
_symmetry.space_group_name_H-M   'P 1'
#
loop_
_entity.id
_entity.type
_entity.pdbx_description
1 polymer ?
#
loop_
_entity_poly.entity_id
_entity_poly.type
_entity_poly.pdbx_seq_one_letter_code
_entity_poly.pdbx_strand_id
1 'polypeptide(L)'
;MIYLEDAAAEFLPSLCNWLCDTKPLYDPAQRRFIEPYLPHLPIGILHLTGYDSMRADKGVVTDIKFPDGSVHPMSLRFPDAA
;
A
#
# COMPACT_ATOMS: atom_id res chain seq x y z
N MET A 1 -5.39 -0.75 -18.19
CA MET A 1 -5.59 -1.83 -19.17
C MET A 1 -5.14 -1.28 -20.51
N ILE A 2 -4.16 -1.91 -21.15
CA ILE A 2 -3.47 -1.38 -22.33
C ILE A 2 -4.34 -1.75 -23.52
N TYR A 3 -4.96 -0.74 -24.10
CA TYR A 3 -5.99 -0.88 -25.12
C TYR A 3 -5.69 -0.08 -26.39
N LEU A 4 -4.55 0.63 -26.42
CA LEU A 4 -4.11 1.35 -27.59
C LEU A 4 -3.17 0.44 -28.40
N GLU A 5 -3.71 -0.12 -29.48
CA GLU A 5 -2.94 -0.68 -30.61
C GLU A 5 -1.94 -1.80 -30.26
N ASP A 6 -2.24 -2.68 -29.29
CA ASP A 6 -1.34 -3.77 -28.86
C ASP A 6 0.09 -3.29 -28.55
N ALA A 7 0.21 -2.06 -28.05
CA ALA A 7 1.51 -1.49 -27.70
C ALA A 7 2.27 -2.43 -26.75
N ALA A 8 3.52 -2.70 -27.07
CA ALA A 8 4.38 -3.54 -26.25
C ALA A 8 4.44 -3.00 -24.82
N ALA A 9 4.22 -3.89 -23.85
CA ALA A 9 4.16 -3.51 -22.46
C ALA A 9 4.69 -4.61 -21.55
N GLU A 10 5.25 -4.17 -20.43
CA GLU A 10 5.70 -5.05 -19.36
C GLU A 10 4.76 -4.92 -18.17
N PHE A 11 4.27 -6.07 -17.70
CA PHE A 11 3.41 -6.11 -16.52
C PHE A 11 4.28 -6.17 -15.27
N LEU A 12 4.22 -5.10 -14.48
CA LEU A 12 4.87 -5.07 -13.18
C LEU A 12 4.06 -5.86 -12.15
N PRO A 13 4.72 -6.49 -11.16
CA PRO A 13 4.04 -7.06 -10.00
C PRO A 13 3.18 -6.03 -9.27
N SER A 14 2.11 -6.48 -8.63
CA SER A 14 1.21 -5.61 -7.82
C SER A 14 1.95 -4.86 -6.71
N LEU A 15 3.06 -5.39 -6.21
CA LEU A 15 3.92 -4.75 -5.21
C LEU A 15 4.48 -3.39 -5.69
N CYS A 16 4.59 -3.19 -7.00
CA CYS A 16 5.05 -1.93 -7.60
C CYS A 16 3.95 -0.87 -7.68
N ASN A 17 2.68 -1.23 -7.47
CA ASN A 17 1.53 -0.33 -7.55
C ASN A 17 0.33 -0.94 -6.79
N TRP A 18 0.41 -0.92 -5.46
CA TRP A 18 -0.59 -1.56 -4.61
C TRP A 18 -1.82 -0.67 -4.46
N LEU A 19 -2.92 -1.05 -5.09
CA LEU A 19 -4.15 -0.24 -5.18
C LEU A 19 -4.95 -0.13 -3.87
N CYS A 20 -4.54 -0.84 -2.82
CA CYS A 20 -5.23 -0.87 -1.53
C CYS A 20 -6.68 -1.40 -1.57
N ASP A 21 -7.07 -2.13 -2.61
CA ASP A 21 -8.32 -2.91 -2.65
C ASP A 21 -8.34 -3.96 -1.51
N THR A 22 -7.16 -4.50 -1.21
CA THR A 22 -6.88 -5.19 0.06
C THR A 22 -5.91 -4.34 0.86
N LYS A 23 -6.26 -4.04 2.11
CA LYS A 23 -5.37 -3.28 3.00
C LYS A 23 -4.04 -4.01 3.20
N PRO A 24 -2.90 -3.30 3.12
CA PRO A 24 -1.61 -3.91 3.42
C PRO A 24 -1.50 -4.24 4.91
N LEU A 25 -0.49 -5.04 5.26
CA LEU A 25 0.00 -5.07 6.63
C LEU A 25 1.13 -4.05 6.79
N TYR A 26 1.44 -3.71 8.03
CA TYR A 26 2.63 -2.92 8.36
C TYR A 26 3.58 -3.73 9.21
N ASP A 27 4.83 -3.85 8.76
CA ASP A 27 5.93 -4.42 9.52
C ASP A 27 6.59 -3.30 10.36
N PRO A 28 6.39 -3.28 11.70
CA PRO A 28 7.00 -2.25 12.54
C PRO A 28 8.51 -2.45 12.72
N ALA A 29 9.04 -3.67 12.59
CA ALA A 29 10.46 -3.93 12.74
C ALA A 29 11.26 -3.34 11.58
N GLN A 30 10.71 -3.43 10.36
CA GLN A 30 11.32 -2.87 9.15
C GLN A 30 10.72 -1.54 8.71
N ARG A 31 9.71 -1.05 9.44
CA ARG A 31 8.99 0.22 9.21
C ARG A 31 8.50 0.37 7.76
N ARG A 32 7.85 -0.67 7.24
CA ARG A 32 7.38 -0.71 5.86
C ARG A 32 6.04 -1.43 5.71
N PHE A 33 5.33 -1.09 4.65
CA PHE A 33 4.15 -1.84 4.25
C PHE A 33 4.55 -3.11 3.50
N ILE A 34 3.82 -4.19 3.78
CA ILE A 34 4.04 -5.51 3.22
C ILE A 34 2.71 -6.07 2.73
N GLU A 35 2.77 -7.00 1.79
CA GLU A 35 1.58 -7.73 1.37
C GLU A 35 1.05 -8.61 2.53
N PRO A 36 -0.27 -8.83 2.60
CA PRO A 36 -0.87 -9.58 3.71
C PRO A 36 -0.59 -11.09 3.65
N TYR A 37 -0.18 -11.59 2.49
CA TYR A 37 0.12 -13.00 2.29
C TYR A 37 1.59 -13.30 2.62
N LEU A 38 1.86 -14.52 3.06
CA LEU A 38 3.24 -14.99 3.20
C LEU A 38 3.91 -15.01 1.81
N PRO A 39 5.19 -14.60 1.70
CA PRO A 39 6.15 -14.37 2.77
C PRO A 39 6.26 -12.91 3.25
N HIS A 40 5.20 -12.10 3.09
CA HIS A 40 5.18 -10.68 3.47
C HIS A 40 6.19 -9.83 2.69
N LEU A 41 6.12 -9.93 1.35
CA LEU A 41 6.96 -9.12 0.49
C LEU A 41 6.68 -7.61 0.68
N PRO A 42 7.72 -6.76 0.60
CA PRO A 42 7.55 -5.32 0.72
C PRO A 42 6.77 -4.73 -0.45
N ILE A 43 5.87 -3.81 -0.12
CA ILE A 43 5.18 -2.98 -1.10
C ILE A 43 6.06 -1.76 -1.40
N GLY A 44 6.30 -1.49 -2.69
CA GLY A 44 7.10 -0.36 -3.14
C GLY A 44 6.28 0.93 -3.22
N ILE A 45 5.10 0.88 -3.85
CA ILE A 45 4.21 2.04 -4.01
C ILE A 45 2.82 1.67 -3.52
N LEU A 46 2.31 2.43 -2.55
CA LEU A 46 0.90 2.41 -2.17
C LEU A 46 0.14 3.45 -2.98
N HIS A 47 -0.82 2.99 -3.77
CA HIS A 47 -1.65 3.82 -4.60
C HIS A 47 -2.99 4.04 -3.91
N LEU A 48 -3.19 5.26 -3.40
CA LEU A 48 -4.38 5.66 -2.64
C LEU A 48 -5.60 5.95 -3.54
N THR A 49 -5.74 5.26 -4.69
CA THR A 49 -6.91 5.42 -5.54
C THR A 49 -8.15 4.97 -4.79
N GLY A 50 -9.22 5.77 -4.80
CA GLY A 50 -10.43 5.51 -4.01
C GLY A 50 -10.37 5.96 -2.53
N TYR A 51 -9.22 6.39 -2.01
CA TYR A 51 -9.09 6.93 -0.65
C TYR A 51 -9.12 8.46 -0.64
N ASP A 52 -10.17 9.06 -1.18
CA ASP A 52 -10.27 10.50 -1.46
C ASP A 52 -10.01 11.40 -0.25
N SER A 53 -10.53 11.05 0.93
CA SER A 53 -10.28 11.78 2.17
C SER A 53 -8.79 11.78 2.54
N MET A 54 -8.12 10.64 2.44
CA MET A 54 -6.68 10.52 2.73
C MET A 54 -5.79 11.12 1.63
N ARG A 55 -6.31 11.25 0.41
CA ARG A 55 -5.68 12.04 -0.65
C ARG A 55 -5.74 13.53 -0.36
N ALA A 56 -6.90 14.02 0.11
CA ALA A 56 -7.15 15.42 0.40
C ALA A 56 -6.51 15.89 1.71
N ASP A 57 -6.46 15.04 2.73
CA ASP A 57 -5.95 15.35 4.06
C ASP A 57 -4.97 14.28 4.54
N LYS A 58 -3.74 14.72 4.88
CA LYS A 58 -2.66 13.85 5.37
C LYS A 58 -2.90 13.37 6.81
N GLY A 59 -3.77 14.03 7.57
CA GLY A 59 -4.12 13.67 8.95
C GLY A 59 -5.09 12.48 9.05
N VAL A 60 -5.71 12.08 7.94
CA VAL A 60 -6.62 10.94 7.91
C VAL A 60 -5.84 9.63 8.13
N VAL A 61 -6.30 8.86 9.09
CA VAL A 61 -5.77 7.52 9.43
C VAL A 61 -6.81 6.44 9.17
N THR A 62 -6.35 5.20 9.04
CA THR A 62 -7.19 4.02 8.94
C THR A 62 -6.57 2.87 9.75
N ASP A 63 -7.40 1.90 10.10
CA ASP A 63 -6.94 0.70 10.79
C ASP A 63 -6.04 -0.12 9.87
N ILE A 64 -4.83 -0.42 10.34
CA ILE A 64 -3.84 -1.27 9.69
C ILE A 64 -3.47 -2.42 10.62
N LYS A 65 -3.47 -3.63 10.07
CA LYS A 65 -3.11 -4.84 10.79
C LYS A 65 -1.61 -5.09 10.70
N PHE A 66 -1.02 -5.60 11.76
CA PHE A 66 0.39 -6.01 11.83
C PHE A 66 0.50 -7.54 11.68
N PRO A 67 1.69 -8.09 11.37
CA PRO A 67 1.88 -9.54 11.22
C PRO A 67 1.46 -10.36 12.45
N ASP A 68 1.58 -9.80 13.66
CA ASP A 68 1.18 -10.44 14.92
C ASP A 68 -0.34 -10.46 15.15
N GLY A 69 -1.11 -9.80 14.27
CA GLY A 69 -2.55 -9.69 14.36
C GLY A 69 -3.06 -8.45 15.08
N SER A 70 -2.20 -7.64 15.71
CA SER A 70 -2.58 -6.37 16.30
C SER A 70 -3.02 -5.37 15.23
N VAL A 71 -3.85 -4.39 15.62
CA VAL A 71 -4.42 -3.39 14.71
C VAL A 71 -4.19 -2.00 15.30
N HIS A 72 -3.69 -1.09 14.47
CA HIS A 72 -3.33 0.27 14.88
C HIS A 72 -3.85 1.30 13.86
N PRO A 73 -4.35 2.47 14.31
CA PRO A 73 -4.72 3.56 13.42
C PRO A 73 -3.47 4.22 12.85
N MET A 74 -3.31 4.21 11.53
CA MET A 74 -2.14 4.76 10.84
C MET A 74 -2.50 5.40 9.51
N SER A 75 -1.63 6.29 9.00
CA SER A 75 -1.70 6.73 7.61
C SER A 75 -1.17 5.63 6.69
N LEU A 76 -1.72 5.49 5.48
CA LEU A 76 -1.13 4.67 4.41
C LEU A 76 0.02 5.40 3.69
N ARG A 77 0.36 6.62 4.13
CA ARG A 77 1.52 7.36 3.64
C ARG A 77 2.74 6.95 4.45
N PHE A 78 3.89 6.93 3.79
CA PHE A 78 5.15 6.81 4.50
C PHE A 78 5.31 8.02 5.41
N PRO A 79 5.70 7.85 6.69
CA PRO A 79 5.94 8.98 7.57
C PRO A 79 7.02 9.88 6.97
N ASP A 80 6.82 11.20 7.06
CA ASP A 80 7.80 12.17 6.59
C ASP A 80 9.16 11.86 7.23
N ALA A 81 10.24 11.95 6.45
CA ALA A 81 11.59 11.78 6.97
C ALA A 81 11.83 12.91 7.98
N ALA A 82 11.99 12.53 9.25
CA ALA A 82 12.45 13.43 10.31
C ALA A 82 13.90 13.86 10.07
#